data_AF-A0A4Q6BMH6-F1
#
_entry.id   AF-A0A4Q6BMH6-F1
#
_cell.length_a   1.000
_cell.length_b   1.000
_cell.length_c   1.000
_cell.angle_alpha   90.00
_cell.angle_beta   90.00
_cell.angle_gamma   90.00
#
_symmetry.space_group_name_H-M   'P 1'
#
loop_
_entity.id
_entity.type
_entity.pdbx_description
1 polymer ?
#
loop_
_entity_poly.entity_id
_entity_poly.type
_entity_poly.pdbx_seq_one_letter_code
_entity_poly.pdbx_strand_id
1 'polypeptide(L)' 'MTQFYLDRIPQDSTLQIFVNGVNVPRLSSGDPQPWNGFLYHPETNSVTFHGTSVPPQGAQISVKFDPKTIK' A
#
# COMPACT_ATOMS: atom_id res chain seq x y z
N MET A 1 -12.00 5.38 -7.11
CA MET A 1 -10.57 5.09 -6.83
C MET A 1 -10.35 3.60 -7.04
N THR A 2 -9.19 3.22 -7.56
CA THR A 2 -8.85 1.82 -7.83
C THR A 2 -8.31 1.15 -6.57
N GLN A 3 -8.85 -0.03 -6.24
CA GLN A 3 -8.36 -0.88 -5.15
C GLN A 3 -7.45 -1.97 -5.72
N PHE A 4 -6.36 -2.26 -5.01
CA PHE A 4 -5.44 -3.35 -5.32
C PHE A 4 -5.51 -4.36 -4.18
N TYR A 5 -6.05 -5.55 -4.47
CA TYR A 5 -6.26 -6.59 -3.46
C TYR A 5 -4.97 -7.35 -3.18
N LEU A 6 -4.72 -7.62 -1.90
CA LEU A 6 -3.60 -8.45 -1.47
C LEU A 6 -4.00 -9.92 -1.47
N ASP A 7 -3.02 -10.79 -1.72
CA ASP A 7 -3.20 -12.25 -1.76
C ASP A 7 -3.31 -12.88 -0.36
N ARG A 8 -2.81 -12.18 0.67
CA ARG A 8 -2.86 -12.58 2.07
C ARG A 8 -3.08 -11.35 2.95
N ILE A 9 -3.59 -11.59 4.15
CA ILE A 9 -3.78 -10.54 5.17
C ILE A 9 -2.41 -10.19 5.77
N PRO A 10 -1.89 -8.97 5.59
CA PRO A 10 -0.64 -8.54 6.20
C PRO A 10 -0.77 -8.30 7.71
N GLN A 11 0.33 -8.44 8.43
CA GLN A 11 0.53 -7.72 9.68
C GLN A 11 0.73 -6.24 9.34
N ASP A 12 -0.17 -5.40 9.85
CA ASP A 12 -0.33 -4.01 9.39
C ASP A 12 0.95 -3.16 9.49
N SER A 13 1.76 -3.39 10.54
CA SER A 13 2.99 -2.65 10.79
C SER A 13 4.16 -3.02 9.87
N THR A 14 4.07 -4.14 9.14
CA THR A 14 5.15 -4.63 8.26
C THR A 14 4.86 -4.36 6.78
N LEU A 15 3.67 -3.82 6.47
CA LEU A 15 3.25 -3.55 5.11
C LEU A 15 4.04 -2.40 4.49
N GLN A 16 4.80 -2.72 3.45
CA GLN A 16 5.57 -1.79 2.63
C GLN A 16 5.16 -1.93 1.17
N ILE A 17 4.98 -0.80 0.49
CA ILE A 17 4.59 -0.75 -0.92
C ILE A 17 5.63 0.01 -1.70
N PHE A 18 6.00 -0.53 -2.85
CA PHE A 18 6.93 0.08 -3.78
C PHE A 18 6.28 0.20 -5.16
N VAL A 19 6.42 1.35 -5.79
CA VAL A 19 6.00 1.60 -7.18
C VAL A 19 7.26 1.89 -7.98
N ASN A 20 7.55 1.06 -8.98
CA ASN A 20 8.81 1.10 -9.74
C ASN A 20 10.07 1.11 -8.84
N GLY A 21 10.01 0.38 -7.73
CA GLY A 21 11.10 0.30 -6.75
C GLY A 21 11.18 1.47 -5.75
N VAL A 22 10.36 2.51 -5.90
CA VAL A 22 10.30 3.65 -4.97
C VAL A 22 9.31 3.35 -3.85
N ASN A 23 9.75 3.48 -2.60
CA ASN A 23 8.88 3.30 -1.43
C ASN A 23 7.76 4.34 -1.40
N VAL A 24 6.52 3.88 -1.32
CA VAL A 24 5.34 4.72 -1.18
C VAL A 24 5.00 4.79 0.31
N PRO A 25 5.02 5.99 0.93
CA PRO A 25 4.69 6.11 2.33
C PRO A 25 3.23 5.74 2.58
N ARG A 26 2.95 5.19 3.76
CA ARG A 26 1.58 5.00 4.21
C ARG A 26 0.98 6.36 4.53
N LEU A 27 -0.27 6.56 4.16
CA LEU A 27 -1.03 7.72 4.61
C LEU A 27 -1.24 7.64 6.11
N SER A 28 -0.53 8.49 6.84
CA SER A 28 -0.76 8.72 8.25
C SER A 28 -0.94 10.21 8.52
N SER A 29 -1.66 10.56 9.59
CA SER A 29 -1.85 11.96 10.01
C SER A 29 -0.56 12.63 10.52
N GLY A 30 0.55 11.88 10.66
CA GLY A 30 1.86 12.40 11.05
C GLY A 30 2.83 12.60 9.88
N ASP A 31 2.47 12.23 8.66
CA ASP A 31 3.32 12.42 7.49
C ASP A 31 3.30 13.88 7.00
N PRO A 32 4.41 14.41 6.46
CA PRO A 32 4.47 15.76 5.91
C PRO A 32 3.56 15.96 4.68
N GLN A 33 3.05 14.87 4.09
CA GLN A 33 2.12 14.89 2.97
C GLN A 33 0.96 13.91 3.23
N PRO A 34 -0.01 14.26 4.09
CA PRO A 34 -1.13 13.39 4.46
C PRO A 34 -2.16 13.16 3.32
N TRP A 35 -1.83 13.58 2.09
CA TRP A 35 -2.61 13.38 0.87
C TRP A 35 -1.88 12.53 -0.19
N ASN A 36 -0.62 12.14 0.05
CA ASN A 36 0.19 11.40 -0.91
C ASN A 36 0.73 10.11 -0.27
N GLY A 37 0.42 8.97 -0.89
CA GLY A 37 0.84 7.67 -0.36
C GLY A 37 -0.17 6.57 -0.63
N PHE A 38 -0.18 5.55 0.21
CA PHE A 38 -1.16 4.47 0.18
C PHE A 38 -1.95 4.36 1.48
N LEU A 39 -3.20 3.91 1.38
CA LEU A 39 -4.04 3.52 2.51
C LEU A 39 -4.35 2.03 2.38
N TYR A 40 -4.19 1.30 3.48
CA TYR A 40 -4.59 -0.11 3.58
C TYR A 40 -5.96 -0.24 4.24
N HIS A 41 -6.80 -1.09 3.64
CA HIS A 41 -8.20 -1.33 3.97
C HIS A 41 -8.35 -2.77 4.49
N PRO A 42 -8.24 -3.01 5.80
CA PRO A 42 -8.25 -4.37 6.36
C PRO A 42 -9.57 -5.12 6.14
N GLU A 43 -10.69 -4.42 5.99
CA GLU A 43 -12.01 -4.99 5.74
C GLU A 43 -12.18 -5.59 4.35
N THR A 44 -11.39 -5.12 3.38
CA THR A 44 -11.37 -5.64 2.00
C THR A 44 -10.05 -6.30 1.63
N ASN A 45 -9.07 -6.34 2.55
CA ASN A 45 -7.68 -6.75 2.31
C ASN A 45 -7.10 -6.09 1.04
N SER A 46 -7.25 -4.77 0.92
CA SER A 46 -6.86 -4.02 -0.27
C SER A 46 -6.12 -2.74 0.05
N VAL A 47 -5.44 -2.17 -0.94
CA VAL A 47 -4.74 -0.89 -0.83
C VAL A 47 -5.24 0.08 -1.89
N THR A 48 -5.31 1.35 -1.52
CA THR A 48 -5.61 2.46 -2.44
C THR A 48 -4.47 3.46 -2.44
N PHE A 49 -4.09 3.94 -3.61
CA PHE A 49 -3.06 4.97 -3.77
C PHE A 49 -3.70 6.35 -3.93
N HIS A 50 -3.02 7.39 -3.44
CA HIS A 50 -3.48 8.77 -3.46
C HIS A 50 -2.38 9.71 -3.94
N GLY A 51 -2.79 10.89 -4.43
CA GLY A 51 -1.88 11.93 -4.86
C GLY A 51 -1.01 11.51 -6.05
N THR A 52 0.29 11.82 -5.97
CA THR A 52 1.26 11.47 -7.01
C THR A 52 1.78 10.03 -6.88
N SER A 53 1.40 9.32 -5.81
CA SER A 53 1.74 7.92 -5.61
C SER A 53 0.82 6.96 -6.37
N VAL A 54 -0.19 7.47 -7.08
CA VAL A 54 -1.03 6.67 -7.97
C VAL A 54 -0.17 6.10 -9.10
N PRO A 55 -0.05 4.76 -9.22
CA PRO A 55 0.84 4.15 -10.21
C PRO A 55 0.39 4.49 -11.63
N PRO A 56 1.29 4.97 -12.52
CA PRO A 56 0.96 5.12 -13.94
C PRO A 56 0.75 3.75 -14.59
N GLN A 57 0.11 3.73 -15.77
CA GLN A 57 -0.06 2.50 -16.53
C GLN A 57 1.30 1.85 -16.83
N GLY A 58 1.38 0.53 -16.64
CA GLY A 58 2.62 -0.22 -16.84
C GLY A 58 3.61 -0.15 -15.68
N ALA A 59 3.29 0.59 -14.60
CA ALA A 59 4.12 0.59 -13.40
C ALA A 59 4.14 -0.80 -12.74
N GLN A 60 5.29 -1.16 -12.20
CA GLN A 60 5.44 -2.34 -11.37
C GLN A 60 5.12 -1.99 -9.92
N ILE A 61 4.15 -2.69 -9.34
CA ILE A 61 3.81 -2.58 -7.92
C ILE A 61 4.40 -3.79 -7.20
N SER A 62 5.21 -3.56 -6.18
CA SER A 62 5.75 -4.60 -5.30
C SER A 62 5.27 -4.36 -3.88
N VAL A 63 4.73 -5.39 -3.25
CA VAL A 63 4.23 -5.34 -1.87
C VAL A 63 5.06 -6.30 -1.03
N LYS A 64 5.59 -5.82 0.09
CA LYS A 64 6.33 -6.62 1.08
C LYS A 64 5.61 -6.53 2.41
N PHE A 65 5.39 -7.69 3.05
CA PHE A 65 4.76 -7.77 4.36
C PHE A 65 4.95 -9.17 4.97
N ASP A 66 4.86 -9.23 6.29
CA ASP A 66 4.69 -10.48 7.02
C ASP A 66 3.20 -10.83 7.08
N PRO A 67 2.79 -12.07 6.78
CA PRO A 67 1.38 -12.46 6.86
C PRO A 67 0.93 -12.55 8.32
N LYS A 68 -0.31 -12.14 8.60
CA LYS A 68 -0.89 -12.22 9.95
C LYS A 68 -1.05 -13.66 10.44
N THR A 69 -1.06 -14.64 9.54
CA THR A 69 -1.14 -16.06 9.87
C THR A 69 -0.22 -16.84 8.94
N ILE A 70 0.61 -17.71 9.51
CA ILE A 70 1.40 -18.69 8.77
C ILE A 70 0.44 -19.81 8.40
N LYS A 71 0.31 -20.10 7.10
CA LYS A 71 -0.50 -21.23 6.61
C LYS A 71 0.14 -22.56 6.98
#